data_AF-A0A7Y2UYD3-F1
#
_entry.id   AF-A0A7Y2UYD3-F1
#
_cell.length_a   1.000
_cell.length_b   1.000
_cell.length_c   1.000
_cell.angle_alpha   90.00
_cell.angle_beta   90.00
_cell.angle_gamma   90.00
#
_symmetry.space_group_name_H-M   'P 1'
#
loop_
_entity.id
_entity.type
_entity.pdbx_description
1 polymer ?
#
loop_
_entity_poly.entity_id
_entity_poly.type
_entity_poly.pdbx_seq_one_letter_code
_entity_poly.pdbx_strand_id
1 'polypeptide(L)'
;MDEQAKLEILKDILFPDDRGAVQDIAKRIELVELIVNDQKELAARVDPLVDEKINAFTKSIPDTLGPTITATLKKEIKNHKDEVVDALYPVLGKMVKKYVAQEIKILSEKIDNQLGFIKRFKRKMRSWFGGPTEEQLLMRELSSATIEQVLLIERDTGILKASYSVTNSIDEEMISGMLTAIKSFVEDAFQKKNQNLELIQYELYNIHLQSFVTHYVAVVISGDYHLTSKNKLQDIIFNFYYNFMAMNLDLVFKSKEQKKEGKAVRTIDKDLLEKELEASFGNAKI
;
A
#
# COMPACT_ATOMS: atom_id res chain seq x y z
N MET A 1 -50.63 -66.76 -42.74
CA MET A 1 -49.89 -65.87 -41.81
C MET A 1 -48.68 -66.64 -41.34
N ASP A 2 -47.50 -66.11 -41.64
CA ASP A 2 -46.20 -66.69 -41.28
C ASP A 2 -46.06 -66.82 -39.76
N GLU A 3 -45.44 -67.91 -39.30
CA GLU A 3 -45.33 -68.27 -37.88
C GLU A 3 -44.50 -67.24 -37.11
N GLN A 4 -43.55 -66.60 -37.81
CA GLN A 4 -42.77 -65.45 -37.30
C GLN A 4 -43.64 -64.22 -37.02
N ALA A 5 -44.62 -63.94 -37.88
CA ALA A 5 -45.53 -62.80 -37.68
C ALA A 5 -46.45 -63.03 -36.47
N LYS A 6 -46.85 -64.27 -36.20
CA LYS A 6 -47.64 -64.60 -34.99
C LYS A 6 -46.82 -64.50 -33.71
N LEU A 7 -45.53 -64.87 -33.77
CA LEU A 7 -44.61 -64.76 -32.64
C LEU A 7 -44.27 -63.30 -32.29
N GLU A 8 -44.10 -62.44 -33.31
CA GLU A 8 -43.92 -60.99 -33.14
C GLU A 8 -45.12 -60.36 -32.43
N ILE A 9 -46.35 -60.67 -32.88
CA ILE A 9 -47.60 -60.17 -32.27
C ILE A 9 -47.74 -60.67 -30.82
N LEU A 10 -47.41 -61.92 -30.53
CA LEU A 10 -47.49 -62.47 -29.17
C LEU A 10 -46.48 -61.80 -28.22
N LYS A 11 -45.27 -61.53 -28.70
CA LYS A 11 -44.27 -60.75 -27.93
C LYS A 11 -44.72 -59.31 -27.70
N ASP A 12 -45.42 -58.70 -28.66
CA ASP A 12 -45.94 -57.34 -28.59
C ASP A 12 -47.05 -57.21 -27.52
N ILE A 13 -47.89 -58.23 -27.39
CA ILE A 13 -48.96 -58.29 -26.39
C ILE A 13 -48.43 -58.60 -24.98
N LEU A 14 -47.36 -59.41 -24.86
CA LEU A 14 -46.85 -59.87 -23.56
C LEU A 14 -45.85 -58.92 -22.89
N PHE A 15 -45.11 -58.11 -23.65
CA PHE A 15 -44.04 -57.25 -23.12
C PHE A 15 -44.04 -55.80 -23.69
N PRO A 16 -45.16 -55.06 -23.61
CA PRO A 16 -45.23 -53.69 -24.11
C PRO A 16 -44.31 -52.72 -23.35
N ASP A 17 -44.19 -52.89 -22.03
CA ASP A 17 -43.38 -52.00 -21.18
C ASP A 17 -41.87 -52.16 -21.42
N ASP A 18 -41.40 -53.39 -21.67
CA ASP A 18 -39.98 -53.66 -21.92
C ASP A 18 -39.53 -53.11 -23.29
N ARG A 19 -40.35 -53.22 -24.34
CA ARG A 19 -40.02 -52.61 -25.65
C ARG A 19 -40.04 -51.09 -25.57
N GLY A 20 -40.97 -50.50 -24.82
CA GLY A 20 -41.01 -49.06 -24.55
C GLY A 20 -39.73 -48.57 -23.85
N ALA A 21 -39.31 -49.26 -22.78
CA ALA A 21 -38.09 -48.96 -22.05
C ALA A 21 -36.83 -49.09 -22.93
N VAL A 22 -36.74 -50.13 -23.77
CA VAL A 22 -35.62 -50.32 -24.70
C VAL A 22 -35.59 -49.22 -25.76
N GLN A 23 -36.74 -48.81 -26.31
CA GLN A 23 -36.81 -47.71 -27.27
C GLN A 23 -36.42 -46.37 -26.65
N ASP A 24 -36.81 -46.11 -25.40
CA ASP A 24 -36.45 -44.88 -24.69
C ASP A 24 -34.95 -44.84 -24.35
N ILE A 25 -34.36 -45.98 -23.98
CA ILE A 25 -32.91 -46.10 -23.80
C ILE A 25 -32.19 -45.87 -25.12
N ALA A 26 -32.64 -46.48 -26.22
CA ALA A 26 -32.03 -46.31 -27.55
C ALA A 26 -32.05 -44.83 -27.98
N LYS A 27 -33.17 -44.13 -27.81
CA LYS A 27 -33.28 -42.69 -28.08
C LYS A 27 -32.32 -41.86 -27.22
N ARG A 28 -32.17 -42.20 -25.93
CA ARG A 28 -31.22 -41.51 -25.04
C ARG A 28 -29.77 -41.73 -25.47
N ILE A 29 -29.41 -42.93 -25.90
CA ILE A 29 -28.07 -43.24 -26.42
C ILE A 29 -27.79 -42.43 -27.68
N GLU A 30 -28.72 -42.42 -28.63
CA GLU A 30 -28.59 -41.65 -29.88
C GLU A 30 -28.41 -40.15 -29.62
N LEU A 31 -29.16 -39.59 -28.65
CA LEU A 31 -29.00 -38.20 -28.23
C LEU A 31 -27.62 -37.93 -27.59
N VAL A 32 -27.11 -38.84 -26.77
CA VAL A 32 -25.79 -38.71 -26.16
C VAL A 32 -24.70 -38.81 -27.24
N GLU A 33 -24.82 -39.74 -28.19
CA GLU A 33 -23.90 -39.85 -29.32
C GLU A 33 -23.89 -38.60 -30.18
N LEU A 34 -25.05 -38.00 -30.44
CA LEU A 34 -25.16 -36.73 -31.17
C LEU A 34 -24.42 -35.60 -30.43
N ILE A 35 -24.63 -35.48 -29.12
CA ILE A 35 -23.99 -34.45 -28.29
C ILE A 35 -22.48 -34.65 -28.20
N VAL A 36 -21.99 -35.89 -28.08
CA VAL A 36 -20.56 -36.19 -27.94
C VAL A 36 -19.82 -36.05 -29.28
N ASN A 37 -20.47 -36.40 -30.40
CA ASN A 37 -19.86 -36.32 -31.73
C ASN A 37 -19.93 -34.92 -32.34
N ASP A 38 -20.84 -34.06 -31.89
CA ASP A 38 -20.87 -32.64 -32.26
C ASP A 38 -20.06 -31.80 -31.27
N GLN A 39 -18.92 -31.29 -31.73
CA GLN A 39 -18.02 -30.47 -30.93
C GLN A 39 -18.70 -29.24 -30.32
N LYS A 40 -19.68 -28.63 -30.99
CA LYS A 40 -20.39 -27.44 -30.50
C LYS A 40 -21.35 -27.79 -29.37
N GLU A 41 -22.08 -28.90 -29.52
CA GLU A 41 -23.00 -29.39 -28.47
C GLU A 41 -22.25 -29.87 -27.23
N LEU A 42 -21.10 -30.54 -27.43
CA LEU A 42 -20.23 -30.94 -26.34
C LEU A 42 -19.64 -29.73 -25.61
N ALA A 43 -19.09 -28.77 -26.35
CA ALA A 43 -18.53 -27.54 -25.80
C ALA A 43 -19.58 -26.76 -25.00
N ALA A 44 -20.81 -26.62 -25.51
CA ALA A 44 -21.90 -25.93 -24.80
C ALA A 44 -22.23 -26.54 -23.42
N ARG A 45 -21.91 -27.83 -23.20
CA ARG A 45 -22.14 -28.52 -21.92
C ARG A 45 -20.88 -28.61 -21.05
N VAL A 46 -19.70 -28.67 -21.65
CA VAL A 46 -18.42 -28.85 -20.95
C VAL A 46 -17.80 -27.51 -20.57
N ASP A 47 -17.88 -26.51 -21.45
CA ASP A 47 -17.26 -25.19 -21.24
C ASP A 47 -17.73 -24.53 -19.93
N PRO A 48 -19.02 -24.55 -19.55
CA PRO A 48 -19.44 -23.99 -18.26
C PRO A 48 -18.77 -24.67 -17.05
N LEU A 49 -18.51 -25.97 -17.12
CA LEU A 49 -17.83 -26.73 -16.06
C LEU A 49 -16.33 -26.42 -16.04
N VAL A 50 -15.72 -26.27 -17.21
CA VAL A 50 -14.32 -25.88 -17.35
C VAL A 50 -14.12 -24.46 -16.83
N ASP A 51 -15.00 -23.53 -17.20
CA ASP A 51 -14.98 -22.15 -16.72
C ASP A 51 -15.16 -22.08 -15.21
N GLU A 52 -16.08 -22.86 -14.63
CA GLU A 52 -16.23 -22.96 -13.17
C GLU A 52 -14.94 -23.45 -12.51
N LYS A 53 -14.29 -24.49 -13.06
CA LYS A 53 -13.02 -25.02 -12.55
C LYS A 53 -11.87 -24.04 -12.69
N ILE A 54 -11.75 -23.35 -13.82
CA ILE A 54 -10.72 -22.32 -14.06
C ILE A 54 -10.95 -21.15 -13.11
N ASN A 55 -12.18 -20.71 -12.90
CA ASN A 55 -12.51 -19.64 -11.98
C ASN A 55 -12.20 -20.03 -10.52
N ALA A 56 -12.55 -21.25 -10.12
CA ALA A 56 -12.21 -21.79 -8.80
C ALA A 56 -10.69 -21.92 -8.60
N PHE A 57 -9.97 -22.40 -9.61
CA PHE A 57 -8.50 -22.46 -9.59
C PHE A 57 -7.89 -21.07 -9.51
N THR A 58 -8.36 -20.12 -10.32
CA THR A 58 -7.87 -18.73 -10.30
C THR A 58 -8.02 -18.09 -8.92
N LYS A 59 -9.11 -18.40 -8.22
CA LYS A 59 -9.35 -17.96 -6.85
C LYS A 59 -8.44 -18.62 -5.81
N SER A 60 -7.85 -19.77 -6.10
CA SER A 60 -6.94 -20.49 -5.19
C SER A 60 -5.46 -20.31 -5.55
N ILE A 61 -5.14 -19.59 -6.63
CA ILE A 61 -3.76 -19.38 -7.09
C ILE A 61 -2.90 -18.72 -5.98
N PRO A 62 -3.26 -17.57 -5.40
CA PRO A 62 -2.38 -16.99 -4.37
C PRO A 62 -2.25 -17.80 -3.08
N ASP A 63 -3.21 -18.65 -2.69
CA ASP A 63 -3.01 -19.61 -1.59
C ASP A 63 -2.10 -20.81 -1.99
N THR A 64 -2.23 -21.33 -3.21
CA THR A 64 -1.51 -22.55 -3.65
C THR A 64 -0.14 -22.25 -4.25
N LEU A 65 -0.05 -21.26 -5.13
CA LEU A 65 1.14 -20.86 -5.85
C LEU A 65 1.82 -19.63 -5.23
N GLY A 66 1.11 -18.80 -4.46
CA GLY A 66 1.68 -17.59 -3.86
C GLY A 66 2.95 -17.83 -3.02
N PRO A 67 3.00 -18.83 -2.13
CA PRO A 67 4.22 -19.17 -1.38
C PRO A 67 5.38 -19.56 -2.29
N THR A 68 5.12 -20.37 -3.32
CA THR A 68 6.13 -20.82 -4.29
C THR A 68 6.64 -19.66 -5.13
N ILE A 69 5.76 -18.79 -5.62
CA ILE A 69 6.12 -17.58 -6.37
C ILE A 69 6.96 -16.66 -5.49
N THR A 70 6.55 -16.42 -4.25
CA THR A 70 7.27 -15.55 -3.30
C THR A 70 8.66 -16.10 -2.99
N ALA A 71 8.78 -17.40 -2.73
CA ALA A 71 10.06 -18.06 -2.50
C ALA A 71 10.98 -17.98 -3.73
N THR A 72 10.40 -18.16 -4.92
CA THR A 72 11.13 -18.07 -6.20
C THR A 72 11.62 -16.64 -6.44
N LEU A 73 10.76 -15.63 -6.27
CA LEU A 73 11.14 -14.21 -6.39
C LEU A 73 12.23 -13.83 -5.38
N LYS A 74 12.13 -14.29 -4.14
CA LYS A 74 13.16 -14.04 -3.12
C LYS A 74 14.51 -14.65 -3.50
N LYS A 75 14.50 -15.85 -4.08
CA LYS A 75 15.69 -16.51 -4.61
C LYS A 75 16.25 -15.74 -5.82
N GLU A 76 15.38 -15.28 -6.71
CA GLU A 76 15.77 -14.54 -7.91
C GLU A 76 16.41 -13.20 -7.56
N ILE A 77 15.82 -12.42 -6.64
CA ILE A 77 16.41 -11.18 -6.12
C ILE A 77 17.79 -11.43 -5.50
N LYS A 78 17.95 -12.56 -4.80
CA LYS A 78 19.24 -12.93 -4.19
C LYS A 78 20.30 -13.30 -5.23
N ASN A 79 19.89 -13.92 -6.33
CA ASN A 79 20.77 -14.36 -7.40
C ASN A 79 21.12 -13.23 -8.38
N HIS A 80 20.18 -12.33 -8.64
CA HIS A 80 20.28 -11.22 -9.59
C HIS A 80 20.33 -9.87 -8.87
N LYS A 81 21.16 -9.77 -7.82
CA LYS A 81 21.26 -8.54 -7.02
C LYS A 81 21.64 -7.33 -7.86
N ASP A 82 22.60 -7.49 -8.77
CA ASP A 82 23.14 -6.37 -9.54
C ASP A 82 22.08 -5.79 -10.50
N GLU A 83 21.32 -6.65 -11.19
CA GLU A 83 20.22 -6.21 -12.06
C GLU A 83 19.09 -5.53 -11.28
N VAL A 84 18.75 -6.06 -10.09
CA VAL A 84 17.77 -5.43 -9.20
C VAL A 84 18.29 -4.08 -8.69
N VAL A 85 19.57 -3.99 -8.33
CA VAL A 85 20.21 -2.74 -7.90
C VAL A 85 20.19 -1.72 -9.03
N ASP A 86 20.53 -2.10 -10.26
CA ASP A 86 20.51 -1.22 -11.43
C ASP A 86 19.10 -0.68 -11.73
N ALA A 87 18.08 -1.51 -11.58
CA ALA A 87 16.68 -1.09 -11.72
C ALA A 87 16.25 -0.10 -10.62
N LEU A 88 16.76 -0.28 -9.39
CA LEU A 88 16.44 0.58 -8.25
C LEU A 88 17.33 1.84 -8.18
N TYR A 89 18.49 1.83 -8.83
CA TYR A 89 19.49 2.90 -8.74
C TYR A 89 18.94 4.29 -9.10
N PRO A 90 18.09 4.49 -10.13
CA PRO A 90 17.50 5.80 -10.41
C PRO A 90 16.59 6.32 -9.29
N VAL A 91 15.90 5.43 -8.57
CA VAL A 91 15.00 5.80 -7.47
C VAL A 91 15.82 6.08 -6.21
N LEU A 92 16.70 5.15 -5.84
CA LEU A 92 17.60 5.30 -4.69
C LEU A 92 18.53 6.51 -4.85
N GLY A 93 19.09 6.72 -6.05
CA GLY A 93 19.95 7.86 -6.36
C GLY A 93 19.23 9.20 -6.20
N LYS A 94 17.95 9.31 -6.55
CA LYS A 94 17.14 10.51 -6.29
C LYS A 94 16.95 10.74 -4.79
N MET A 95 16.68 9.67 -4.03
CA MET A 95 16.56 9.75 -2.56
C MET A 95 17.87 10.17 -1.91
N VAL A 96 18.99 9.53 -2.27
CA VAL A 96 20.33 9.86 -1.77
C VAL A 96 20.72 11.28 -2.14
N LYS A 97 20.53 11.71 -3.39
CA LYS A 97 20.83 13.08 -3.82
C LYS A 97 20.04 14.10 -3.02
N LYS A 98 18.77 13.82 -2.75
CA LYS A 98 17.91 14.69 -1.93
C LYS A 98 18.40 14.75 -0.48
N TYR A 99 18.75 13.60 0.11
CA TYR A 99 19.31 13.52 1.45
C TYR A 99 20.63 14.28 1.58
N VAL A 100 21.55 14.09 0.63
CA VAL A 100 22.84 14.81 0.60
C VAL A 100 22.63 16.31 0.43
N ALA A 101 21.72 16.74 -0.45
CA ALA A 101 21.38 18.16 -0.60
C ALA A 101 20.82 18.75 0.71
N GLN A 102 20.02 17.98 1.43
CA GLN A 102 19.48 18.35 2.74
C GLN A 102 20.60 18.50 3.78
N GLU A 103 21.58 17.59 3.80
CA GLU A 103 22.72 17.70 4.73
C GLU A 103 23.70 18.83 4.38
N ILE A 104 23.94 19.07 3.10
CA ILE A 104 24.73 20.23 2.67
C ILE A 104 24.04 21.53 3.10
N LYS A 105 22.69 21.58 3.06
CA LYS A 105 21.93 22.72 3.57
C LYS A 105 22.11 22.88 5.09
N ILE A 106 22.12 21.80 5.87
CA ILE A 106 22.41 21.83 7.32
C ILE A 106 23.81 22.37 7.57
N LEU A 107 24.81 21.86 6.85
CA LEU A 107 26.19 22.30 6.99
C LEU A 107 26.31 23.80 6.67
N SER A 108 25.64 24.25 5.60
CA SER A 108 25.61 25.66 5.21
C SER A 108 24.94 26.53 6.27
N GLU A 109 23.78 26.12 6.81
CA GLU A 109 23.09 26.83 7.89
C GLU A 109 23.92 26.89 9.19
N LYS A 110 24.67 25.83 9.52
CA LYS A 110 25.60 25.81 10.67
C LYS A 110 26.77 26.77 10.45
N ILE A 111 27.35 26.76 9.24
CA ILE A 111 28.45 27.65 8.86
C ILE A 111 28.00 29.11 8.87
N ASP A 112 26.83 29.43 8.30
CA ASP A 112 26.29 30.79 8.29
C ASP A 112 25.99 31.29 9.71
N ASN A 113 25.51 30.42 10.60
CA ASN A 113 25.30 30.75 12.00
C ASN A 113 26.63 31.02 12.74
N GLN A 114 27.68 30.24 12.48
CA GLN A 114 29.02 30.43 13.06
C GLN A 114 29.76 31.65 12.49
N LEU A 115 29.70 31.88 11.18
CA LEU A 115 30.24 33.07 10.54
C LEU A 115 29.44 34.34 10.90
N GLY A 116 28.14 34.19 11.10
CA GLY A 116 27.27 35.20 11.68
C GLY A 116 27.66 35.54 13.12
N PHE A 117 28.12 34.57 13.92
CA PHE A 117 28.71 34.83 15.23
C PHE A 117 30.03 35.60 15.12
N ILE A 118 30.93 35.26 14.20
CA ILE A 118 32.21 35.98 14.00
C ILE A 118 31.96 37.42 13.50
N LYS A 119 31.04 37.63 12.54
CA LYS A 119 30.64 38.97 12.10
C LYS A 119 29.93 39.75 13.20
N ARG A 120 29.06 39.12 14.00
CA ARG A 120 28.38 39.74 15.16
C ARG A 120 29.35 40.02 16.29
N PHE A 121 30.36 39.18 16.53
CA PHE A 121 31.42 39.36 17.52
C PHE A 121 32.35 40.49 17.08
N LYS A 122 32.77 40.54 15.82
CA LYS A 122 33.53 41.67 15.26
C LYS A 122 32.75 42.99 15.30
N ARG A 123 31.41 42.94 15.18
CA ARG A 123 30.49 44.07 15.36
C ARG A 123 30.25 44.44 16.84
N LYS A 124 30.16 43.46 17.75
CA LYS A 124 30.00 43.62 19.20
C LYS A 124 31.30 44.10 19.88
N MET A 125 32.45 43.66 19.38
CA MET A 125 33.77 44.12 19.84
C MET A 125 33.98 45.59 19.45
N ARG A 126 33.38 46.04 18.33
CA ARG A 126 33.23 47.47 18.00
C ARG A 126 32.18 48.19 18.85
N SER A 127 31.24 47.47 19.48
CA SER A 127 30.23 48.03 20.40
C SER A 127 30.57 47.80 21.88
N TRP A 128 31.77 47.33 22.21
CA TRP A 128 32.19 46.96 23.57
C TRP A 128 32.52 48.18 24.46
N PHE A 129 31.82 49.28 24.20
CA PHE A 129 31.42 50.25 25.23
C PHE A 129 30.07 49.88 25.89
N GLY A 130 29.44 48.77 25.51
CA GLY A 130 28.25 48.23 26.17
C GLY A 130 28.12 46.72 25.93
N GLY A 131 28.22 45.92 27.00
CA GLY A 131 28.28 44.46 26.95
C GLY A 131 26.95 43.76 26.64
N PRO A 132 26.94 42.44 26.43
CA PRO A 132 25.69 41.67 26.32
C PRO A 132 25.65 40.38 27.16
N THR A 133 24.46 40.14 27.75
CA THR A 133 24.04 39.08 28.68
C THR A 133 23.70 37.73 28.02
N GLU A 134 23.74 36.67 28.82
CA GLU A 134 23.46 35.24 28.54
C GLU A 134 22.09 34.92 27.90
N GLU A 135 21.16 35.87 27.85
CA GLU A 135 19.75 35.66 27.47
C GLU A 135 19.54 35.25 26.00
N GLN A 136 20.50 35.53 25.12
CA GLN A 136 20.40 35.18 23.68
C GLN A 136 20.70 33.70 23.38
N LEU A 137 21.33 32.97 24.30
CA LEU A 137 21.56 31.53 24.15
C LEU A 137 20.35 30.70 24.63
N LEU A 138 19.64 31.18 25.66
CA LEU A 138 18.47 30.50 26.22
C LEU A 138 17.21 30.58 25.34
N MET A 139 17.09 31.61 24.49
CA MET A 139 15.94 31.76 23.57
C MET A 139 15.93 30.77 22.39
N ARG A 140 17.03 30.05 22.13
CA ARG A 140 17.07 29.00 21.07
C ARG A 140 16.59 27.63 21.53
N GLU A 141 16.38 27.45 22.84
CA GLU A 141 15.96 26.17 23.43
C GLU A 141 14.45 26.10 23.74
N LEU A 142 13.71 27.22 23.55
CA LEU A 142 12.33 27.36 24.04
C LEU A 142 11.24 27.31 22.96
N SER A 143 11.58 27.05 21.68
CA SER A 143 10.59 26.88 20.60
C SER A 143 10.72 25.51 19.91
N SER A 144 10.76 24.41 20.68
CA SER A 144 10.82 23.08 20.09
C SER A 144 9.57 22.78 19.27
N ALA A 145 9.74 22.19 18.08
CA ALA A 145 8.62 21.69 17.30
C ALA A 145 7.96 20.50 18.04
N THR A 146 6.63 20.50 18.08
CA THR A 146 5.84 19.45 18.72
C THR A 146 5.00 18.73 17.68
N ILE A 147 4.96 17.39 17.77
CA ILE A 147 4.10 16.57 16.93
C ILE A 147 2.72 16.58 17.55
N GLU A 148 1.74 17.09 16.82
CA GLU A 148 0.36 17.22 17.27
C GLU A 148 -0.48 16.02 16.81
N GLN A 149 -0.25 15.58 15.58
CA GLN A 149 -1.00 14.49 14.96
C GLN A 149 -0.17 13.74 13.93
N VAL A 150 -0.37 12.43 13.84
CA VAL A 150 0.23 11.55 12.84
C VAL A 150 -0.87 10.71 12.21
N LEU A 151 -0.89 10.63 10.88
CA LEU A 151 -1.84 9.83 10.13
C LEU A 151 -1.09 8.91 9.17
N LEU A 152 -1.44 7.63 9.18
CA LEU A 152 -1.03 6.65 8.18
C LEU A 152 -2.18 6.46 7.18
N ILE A 153 -1.95 6.88 5.93
CA ILE A 153 -3.01 6.99 4.92
C ILE A 153 -2.66 6.15 3.70
N GLU A 154 -3.63 5.44 3.14
CA GLU A 154 -3.49 4.72 1.87
C GLU A 154 -3.37 5.71 0.71
N ARG A 155 -2.34 5.54 -0.12
CA ARG A 155 -1.92 6.55 -1.10
C ARG A 155 -2.99 6.88 -2.15
N ASP A 156 -3.70 5.88 -2.65
CA ASP A 156 -4.58 6.05 -3.80
C ASP A 156 -6.03 6.36 -3.41
N THR A 157 -6.48 5.81 -2.28
CA THR A 157 -7.88 5.95 -1.83
C THR A 157 -8.07 7.05 -0.80
N GLY A 158 -6.98 7.44 -0.10
CA GLY A 158 -7.05 8.35 1.04
C GLY A 158 -7.64 7.73 2.30
N ILE A 159 -7.83 6.41 2.34
CA ILE A 159 -8.34 5.71 3.52
C ILE A 159 -7.33 5.82 4.66
N LEU A 160 -7.78 6.36 5.80
CA LEU A 160 -7.03 6.37 7.04
C LEU A 160 -6.89 4.94 7.60
N LYS A 161 -5.64 4.49 7.81
CA LYS A 161 -5.36 3.16 8.38
C LYS A 161 -5.16 3.21 9.89
N ALA A 162 -4.49 4.24 10.37
CA ALA A 162 -4.24 4.49 11.78
C ALA A 162 -3.86 5.95 11.98
N SER A 163 -4.06 6.43 13.19
CA SER A 163 -3.78 7.79 13.57
C SER A 163 -3.33 7.85 15.02
N TYR A 164 -2.55 8.87 15.32
CA TYR A 164 -2.17 9.21 16.68
C TYR A 164 -2.32 10.72 16.82
N SER A 165 -2.98 11.16 17.89
CA SER A 165 -3.15 12.57 18.17
C SER A 165 -2.92 12.86 19.65
N VAL A 166 -2.23 13.95 19.94
CA VAL A 166 -2.06 14.46 21.31
C VAL A 166 -3.35 15.11 21.80
N THR A 167 -4.16 15.67 20.89
CA THR A 167 -5.46 16.28 21.20
C THR A 167 -6.55 15.78 20.24
N ASN A 168 -7.69 15.33 20.76
CA ASN A 168 -8.83 14.88 19.93
C ASN A 168 -9.64 16.06 19.37
N SER A 169 -8.98 17.00 18.70
CA SER A 169 -9.62 18.23 18.22
C SER A 169 -10.03 18.19 16.74
N ILE A 170 -9.49 17.25 15.94
CA ILE A 170 -9.74 17.21 14.49
C ILE A 170 -10.22 15.83 14.03
N ASP A 171 -11.20 15.82 13.13
CA ASP A 171 -11.68 14.63 12.44
C ASP A 171 -10.60 14.10 11.50
N GLU A 172 -10.05 12.95 11.85
CA GLU A 172 -8.90 12.32 11.21
C GLU A 172 -9.26 11.74 9.84
N GLU A 173 -10.48 11.23 9.68
CA GLU A 173 -10.96 10.74 8.40
C GLU A 173 -11.13 11.90 7.42
N MET A 174 -11.70 13.02 7.89
CA MET A 174 -11.82 14.23 7.07
C MET A 174 -10.45 14.77 6.65
N ILE A 175 -9.48 14.87 7.57
CA ILE A 175 -8.12 15.30 7.23
C ILE A 175 -7.50 14.36 6.20
N SER A 176 -7.63 13.04 6.38
CA SER A 176 -7.03 12.06 5.46
C SER A 176 -7.54 12.21 4.02
N GLY A 177 -8.85 12.42 3.85
CA GLY A 177 -9.46 12.69 2.55
C GLY A 177 -8.98 14.02 1.96
N MET A 178 -8.93 15.08 2.77
CA MET A 178 -8.46 16.40 2.36
C MET A 178 -7.00 16.37 1.88
N LEU A 179 -6.08 15.78 2.67
CA LEU A 179 -4.67 15.71 2.32
C LEU A 179 -4.43 14.90 1.04
N THR A 180 -5.19 13.82 0.87
CA THR A 180 -5.13 13.02 -0.36
C THR A 180 -5.58 13.83 -1.57
N ALA A 181 -6.69 14.56 -1.45
CA ALA A 181 -7.19 15.42 -2.52
C ALA A 181 -6.19 16.53 -2.89
N ILE A 182 -5.63 17.23 -1.90
CA ILE A 182 -4.61 18.27 -2.12
C ILE A 182 -3.39 17.68 -2.81
N LYS A 183 -2.88 16.55 -2.30
CA LYS A 183 -1.71 15.88 -2.85
C LYS A 183 -1.92 15.47 -4.30
N SER A 184 -3.03 14.80 -4.61
CA SER A 184 -3.37 14.39 -5.98
C SER A 184 -3.53 15.60 -6.91
N PHE A 185 -4.22 16.64 -6.46
CA PHE A 185 -4.43 17.84 -7.28
C PHE A 185 -3.12 18.55 -7.61
N VAL A 186 -2.21 18.69 -6.65
CA VAL A 186 -0.89 19.28 -6.86
C VAL A 186 -0.05 18.40 -7.80
N GLU A 187 0.00 17.10 -7.57
CA GLU A 187 0.80 16.18 -8.40
C GLU A 187 0.31 16.14 -9.86
N ASP A 188 -1.02 16.18 -10.07
CA ASP A 188 -1.64 16.25 -11.38
C ASP A 188 -1.37 17.60 -12.08
N ALA A 189 -1.48 18.71 -11.36
CA ALA A 189 -1.29 20.05 -11.91
C ALA A 189 0.14 20.27 -12.42
N PHE A 190 1.15 19.71 -11.75
CA PHE A 190 2.55 19.90 -12.13
C PHE A 190 3.06 18.90 -13.16
N GLN A 191 2.30 17.84 -13.51
CA GLN A 191 2.64 16.79 -14.50
C GLN A 191 4.05 16.17 -14.39
N LYS A 192 4.75 16.43 -13.28
CA LYS A 192 6.09 15.94 -13.00
C LYS A 192 5.94 14.66 -12.21
N LYS A 193 5.96 13.51 -12.89
CA LYS A 193 5.83 12.14 -12.35
C LYS A 193 6.82 11.74 -11.23
N ASN A 194 7.63 12.67 -10.76
CA ASN A 194 8.78 12.40 -9.93
C ASN A 194 8.99 13.40 -8.79
N GLN A 195 7.97 14.23 -8.51
CA GLN A 195 7.91 15.14 -7.37
C GLN A 195 6.64 14.82 -6.59
N ASN A 196 6.75 14.78 -5.27
CA ASN A 196 5.61 14.59 -4.38
C ASN A 196 5.43 15.86 -3.54
N LEU A 197 4.20 16.14 -3.12
CA LEU A 197 3.95 17.16 -2.10
C LEU A 197 4.50 16.67 -0.76
N GLU A 198 5.38 17.46 -0.13
CA GLU A 198 6.12 17.05 1.08
C GLU A 198 5.86 17.93 2.31
N LEU A 199 5.44 19.16 2.10
CA LEU A 199 5.22 20.12 3.18
C LEU A 199 4.09 21.06 2.80
N ILE A 200 3.11 21.16 3.68
CA ILE A 200 2.06 22.18 3.64
C ILE A 200 2.25 23.05 4.88
N GLN A 201 2.35 24.36 4.70
CA GLN A 201 2.50 25.32 5.79
C GLN A 201 1.19 26.07 5.99
N TYR A 202 0.68 26.09 7.21
CA TYR A 202 -0.56 26.76 7.59
C TYR A 202 -0.36 27.51 8.90
N GLU A 203 -0.13 28.82 8.82
CA GLU A 203 0.15 29.70 9.96
C GLU A 203 1.24 29.15 10.90
N LEU A 204 0.84 28.65 12.07
CA LEU A 204 1.72 28.11 13.12
C LEU A 204 1.93 26.60 13.03
N TYR A 205 1.31 25.95 12.04
CA TYR A 205 1.36 24.52 11.81
C TYR A 205 2.06 24.18 10.50
N ASN A 206 2.77 23.06 10.51
CA ASN A 206 3.40 22.45 9.37
C ASN A 206 2.88 21.02 9.23
N ILE A 207 2.39 20.64 8.04
CA ILE A 207 1.99 19.27 7.72
C ILE A 207 3.08 18.67 6.85
N HIS A 208 3.89 17.77 7.41
CA HIS A 208 4.91 17.04 6.69
C HIS A 208 4.30 15.77 6.08
N LEU A 209 4.48 15.59 4.76
CA LEU A 209 3.97 14.44 4.01
C LEU A 209 5.13 13.60 3.50
N GLN A 210 5.20 12.34 3.95
CA GLN A 210 6.21 11.39 3.50
C GLN A 210 5.55 10.26 2.72
N SER A 211 5.76 10.25 1.40
CA SER A 211 5.17 9.24 0.50
C SER A 211 6.00 7.96 0.46
N PHE A 212 5.31 6.82 0.50
CA PHE A 212 5.83 5.48 0.25
C PHE A 212 5.08 4.83 -0.93
N VAL A 213 5.31 3.54 -1.18
CA VAL A 213 4.75 2.83 -2.35
C VAL A 213 3.22 2.75 -2.25
N THR A 214 2.69 2.24 -1.14
CA THR A 214 1.26 1.97 -0.95
C THR A 214 0.58 2.94 0.03
N HIS A 215 1.36 3.63 0.84
CA HIS A 215 0.89 4.53 1.89
C HIS A 215 1.69 5.82 1.89
N TYR A 216 1.19 6.82 2.61
CA TYR A 216 1.98 7.96 3.02
C TYR A 216 1.68 8.28 4.48
N VAL A 217 2.67 8.89 5.14
CA VAL A 217 2.53 9.36 6.52
C VAL A 217 2.40 10.88 6.48
N ALA A 218 1.35 11.40 7.13
CA ALA A 218 1.17 12.81 7.35
C ALA A 218 1.42 13.13 8.82
N VAL A 219 2.27 14.12 9.09
CA VAL A 219 2.58 14.56 10.46
C VAL A 219 2.29 16.04 10.58
N VAL A 220 1.37 16.39 11.48
CA VAL A 220 1.03 17.76 11.84
C VAL A 220 1.93 18.20 12.98
N ILE A 221 2.59 19.33 12.80
CA ILE A 221 3.65 19.83 13.66
C ILE A 221 3.32 21.27 14.00
N SER A 222 3.37 21.63 15.28
CA SER A 222 3.31 23.03 15.71
C SER A 222 4.70 23.52 16.15
N GLY A 223 4.91 24.83 16.13
CA GLY A 223 6.19 25.45 16.53
C GLY A 223 7.23 25.57 15.41
N ASP A 224 8.50 25.75 15.79
CA ASP A 224 9.58 26.06 14.85
C ASP A 224 10.07 24.81 14.09
N TYR A 225 9.38 24.48 13.00
CA TYR A 225 9.73 23.36 12.14
C TYR A 225 10.84 23.74 11.14
N HIS A 226 12.09 23.62 11.59
CA HIS A 226 13.27 23.87 10.77
C HIS A 226 13.99 22.58 10.36
N LEU A 227 15.14 22.73 9.69
CA LEU A 227 15.81 21.62 9.01
C LEU A 227 16.22 20.47 9.93
N THR A 228 16.64 20.72 11.18
CA THR A 228 17.03 19.62 12.09
C THR A 228 15.81 18.88 12.63
N SER A 229 14.71 19.58 12.95
CA SER A 229 13.46 18.94 13.35
C SER A 229 12.88 18.12 12.20
N LYS A 230 12.99 18.62 10.96
CA LYS A 230 12.64 17.87 9.75
C LYS A 230 13.42 16.57 9.61
N ASN A 231 14.74 16.59 9.77
CA ASN A 231 15.56 15.38 9.67
C ASN A 231 15.17 14.33 10.70
N LYS A 232 15.10 14.72 11.98
CA LYS A 232 14.72 13.79 13.04
C LYS A 232 13.34 13.19 12.80
N LEU A 233 12.39 14.02 12.35
CA LEU A 233 11.07 13.53 12.00
C LEU A 233 11.12 12.51 10.86
N GLN A 234 11.91 12.77 9.82
CA GLN A 234 12.06 11.82 8.73
C GLN A 234 12.66 10.50 9.21
N ASP A 235 13.67 10.53 10.08
CA ASP A 235 14.24 9.32 10.67
C ASP A 235 13.20 8.53 11.48
N ILE A 236 12.38 9.21 12.28
CA ILE A 236 11.27 8.59 13.02
C ILE A 236 10.26 7.95 12.06
N ILE A 237 9.85 8.68 11.02
CA ILE A 237 8.91 8.17 10.01
C ILE A 237 9.48 6.95 9.29
N PHE A 238 10.76 6.96 8.91
CA PHE A 238 11.39 5.82 8.24
C PHE A 238 11.49 4.61 9.16
N ASN A 239 11.87 4.79 10.42
CA ASN A 239 11.93 3.71 11.39
C ASN A 239 10.54 3.09 11.65
N PHE A 240 9.53 3.95 11.86
CA PHE A 240 8.14 3.51 11.98
C PHE A 240 7.69 2.73 10.75
N TYR A 241 7.91 3.29 9.56
CA TYR A 241 7.43 2.67 8.32
C TYR A 241 8.14 1.35 8.01
N TYR A 242 9.43 1.24 8.35
CA TYR A 242 10.17 -0.02 8.24
C TYR A 242 9.57 -1.09 9.16
N ASN A 243 9.29 -0.76 10.42
CA ASN A 243 8.66 -1.67 11.37
C ASN A 243 7.25 -2.06 10.92
N PHE A 244 6.46 -1.08 10.48
CA PHE A 244 5.15 -1.29 9.87
C PHE A 244 5.25 -2.27 8.70
N MET A 245 6.15 -2.05 7.73
CA MET A 245 6.31 -2.95 6.58
C MET A 245 6.81 -4.33 6.97
N ALA A 246 7.67 -4.45 7.99
CA ALA A 246 8.14 -5.73 8.51
C ALA A 246 7.01 -6.53 9.16
N MET A 247 6.11 -5.88 9.90
CA MET A 247 4.88 -6.48 10.43
C MET A 247 3.89 -6.86 9.32
N ASN A 248 4.02 -6.24 8.14
CA ASN A 248 3.09 -6.33 7.01
C ASN A 248 3.66 -7.02 5.78
N LEU A 249 4.74 -7.80 5.92
CA LEU A 249 5.32 -8.54 4.80
C LEU A 249 4.27 -9.40 4.08
N ASP A 250 3.33 -9.99 4.83
CA ASP A 250 2.23 -10.80 4.31
C ASP A 250 1.23 -10.00 3.45
N LEU A 251 1.07 -8.70 3.66
CA LEU A 251 0.14 -7.83 2.91
C LEU A 251 0.74 -7.36 1.57
N VAL A 252 2.07 -7.22 1.49
CA VAL A 252 2.77 -6.86 0.25
C VAL A 252 2.66 -7.97 -0.80
N PHE A 253 2.59 -9.24 -0.37
CA PHE A 253 2.47 -10.40 -1.26
C PHE A 253 1.03 -10.89 -1.48
N LYS A 254 0.02 -10.41 -0.71
CA LYS A 254 -1.40 -10.84 -0.80
C LYS A 254 -2.36 -9.84 -1.47
N SER A 255 -1.87 -8.89 -2.26
CA SER A 255 -2.68 -7.79 -2.78
C SER A 255 -3.64 -8.11 -3.95
N LYS A 256 -3.92 -9.38 -4.29
CA LYS A 256 -4.84 -9.71 -5.41
C LYS A 256 -6.05 -10.62 -5.12
N GLU A 257 -6.12 -11.37 -4.01
CA GLU A 257 -7.28 -12.27 -3.78
C GLU A 257 -8.47 -11.62 -3.05
N GLN A 258 -8.23 -10.62 -2.20
CA GLN A 258 -9.26 -10.23 -1.21
C GLN A 258 -10.31 -9.24 -1.72
N LYS A 259 -10.32 -8.87 -3.02
CA LYS A 259 -11.35 -7.98 -3.59
C LYS A 259 -12.60 -8.70 -4.13
N LYS A 260 -12.65 -10.04 -4.21
CA LYS A 260 -13.75 -10.78 -4.88
C LYS A 260 -14.62 -11.67 -4.00
N GLU A 261 -14.28 -11.87 -2.73
CA GLU A 261 -15.15 -12.57 -1.78
C GLU A 261 -15.29 -11.64 -0.58
N GLY A 262 -16.52 -11.31 -0.16
CA GLY A 262 -16.82 -10.42 0.98
C GLY A 262 -16.36 -10.97 2.35
N LYS A 263 -15.18 -11.56 2.41
CA LYS A 263 -14.44 -11.94 3.61
C LYS A 263 -13.56 -10.76 3.99
N ALA A 264 -13.64 -10.37 5.26
CA ALA A 264 -12.89 -9.27 5.82
C ALA A 264 -11.44 -9.30 5.33
N VAL A 265 -11.03 -8.20 4.69
CA VAL A 265 -9.62 -7.87 4.53
C VAL A 265 -8.97 -8.17 5.88
N ARG A 266 -7.86 -8.92 5.92
CA ARG A 266 -7.05 -8.97 7.15
C ARG A 266 -6.47 -7.57 7.34
N THR A 267 -7.30 -6.65 7.82
CA THR A 267 -6.89 -5.36 8.36
C THR A 267 -6.10 -5.68 9.60
N ILE A 268 -4.89 -5.13 9.65
CA ILE A 268 -4.13 -5.05 10.89
C ILE A 268 -5.07 -4.42 11.92
N ASP A 269 -5.03 -4.93 13.14
CA ASP A 269 -5.76 -4.32 14.23
C ASP A 269 -5.37 -2.84 14.33
N LYS A 270 -6.32 -1.95 14.07
CA LYS A 270 -6.11 -0.50 14.06
C LYS A 270 -5.47 -0.09 15.39
N ASP A 271 -5.93 -0.69 16.49
CA ASP A 271 -5.44 -0.46 17.84
C ASP A 271 -3.94 -0.78 18.02
N LEU A 272 -3.41 -1.79 17.30
CA LEU A 272 -1.99 -2.13 17.34
C LEU A 272 -1.16 -1.08 16.61
N LEU A 273 -1.65 -0.60 15.46
CA LEU A 273 -0.97 0.44 14.68
C LEU A 273 -0.97 1.77 15.41
N GLU A 274 -2.07 2.12 16.06
CA GLU A 274 -2.17 3.35 16.86
C GLU A 274 -1.20 3.33 18.03
N LYS A 275 -1.02 2.18 18.71
CA LYS A 275 -0.01 2.00 19.75
C LYS A 275 1.42 2.15 19.23
N GLU A 276 1.73 1.62 18.05
CA GLU A 276 3.04 1.79 17.43
C GLU A 276 3.30 3.23 16.99
N LEU A 277 2.27 3.94 16.51
CA LEU A 277 2.33 5.37 16.24
C LEU A 277 2.59 6.16 17.53
N GLU A 278 1.86 5.89 18.60
CA GLU A 278 2.07 6.52 19.90
C GLU A 278 3.49 6.26 20.43
N ALA A 279 3.98 5.01 20.35
CA ALA A 279 5.32 4.65 20.79
C ALA A 279 6.42 5.35 19.98
N SER A 280 6.20 5.52 18.67
CA SER A 280 7.18 6.13 17.76
C SER A 280 7.18 7.66 17.81
N PHE A 281 6.01 8.28 17.97
CA PHE A 281 5.83 9.72 17.80
C PHE A 281 5.46 10.47 19.08
N GLY A 282 4.81 9.82 20.06
CA GLY A 282 4.19 10.52 21.19
C GLY A 282 5.14 11.21 22.16
N ASN A 283 6.38 10.73 22.27
CA ASN A 283 7.43 11.35 23.09
C ASN A 283 8.61 11.90 22.26
N ALA A 284 8.45 11.98 20.94
CA ALA A 284 9.53 12.39 20.05
C ALA A 284 9.82 13.89 20.17
N LYS A 285 11.06 14.22 20.56
CA LYS A 285 11.56 15.60 20.55
C LYS A 285 12.24 15.91 19.21
N ILE A 286 11.52 16.59 18.32
CA ILE A 286 12.00 16.96 16.98
C ILE A 286 12.68 18.33 16.97
#